data_AF-A0AAD0PR02-F1
#
_entry.id   AF-A0AAD0PR02-F1
#
_cell.length_a   1.000
_cell.length_b   1.000
_cell.length_c   1.000
_cell.angle_alpha   90.00
_cell.angle_beta   90.00
_cell.angle_gamma   90.00
#
_symmetry.space_group_name_H-M   'P 1'
#
loop_
_entity.id
_entity.type
_entity.pdbx_description
1 polymer ?
#
loop_
_entity_poly.entity_id
_entity_poly.type
_entity_poly.pdbx_seq_one_letter_code
_entity_poly.pdbx_strand_id
1 'polypeptide(L)'
;MPVDYETIQKIQKLGDDVLIGVSEVAALTGFSALTVRQRKLPGLEPVPGLSRLRWRLGDLRAWMRTGNTENPPRPAMAITSPKSKHTGRPTKKAQVEARQ
;
A
#
# COMPACT_ATOMS: atom_id res chain seq x y z
N MET A 1 7.40 19.33 -5.80
CA MET A 1 8.35 18.50 -6.57
C MET A 1 7.67 18.16 -7.89
N PRO A 2 8.26 18.48 -9.05
CA PRO A 2 7.73 18.02 -10.32
C PRO A 2 7.77 16.49 -10.37
N VAL A 3 6.70 15.89 -10.86
CA VAL A 3 6.62 14.43 -11.06
C VAL A 3 7.37 14.11 -12.35
N ASP A 4 8.38 13.24 -12.30
CA ASP A 4 9.20 12.84 -13.45
C ASP A 4 8.46 11.85 -14.36
N TYR A 5 7.48 12.35 -15.11
CA TYR A 5 6.63 11.55 -15.99
C TYR A 5 7.42 10.79 -17.07
N GLU A 6 8.49 11.38 -17.60
CA GLU A 6 9.38 10.74 -18.59
C GLU A 6 10.02 9.46 -18.04
N THR A 7 10.50 9.52 -16.79
CA THR A 7 11.13 8.38 -16.11
C THR A 7 10.10 7.31 -15.82
N ILE A 8 8.91 7.70 -15.38
CA ILE A 8 7.80 6.78 -15.11
C ILE A 8 7.40 6.03 -16.39
N GLN A 9 7.24 6.73 -17.52
CA GLN A 9 6.89 6.10 -18.79
C GLN A 9 7.95 5.12 -19.29
N LYS A 10 9.24 5.45 -19.11
CA LYS A 10 10.33 4.53 -19.45
C LYS A 10 10.28 3.27 -18.60
N ILE A 11 10.10 3.41 -17.28
CA ILE A 11 10.05 2.26 -16.37
C ILE A 11 8.79 1.40 -16.59
N GLN A 12 7.65 2.00 -16.96
CA GLN A 12 6.44 1.25 -17.28
C GLN A 12 6.63 0.29 -18.47
N LYS A 13 7.50 0.64 -19.43
CA LYS A 13 7.83 -0.21 -20.58
C LYS A 13 8.84 -1.32 -20.25
N LEU A 14 9.48 -1.27 -19.08
CA LEU A 14 10.46 -2.27 -18.64
C LEU A 14 9.76 -3.50 -18.06
N GLY A 15 10.43 -4.65 -18.22
CA GLY A 15 10.03 -5.92 -17.62
C GLY A 15 10.29 -5.98 -16.11
N ASP A 16 9.64 -6.92 -15.45
CA ASP A 16 9.66 -7.05 -13.98
C ASP A 16 11.04 -7.44 -13.40
N ASP A 17 11.93 -8.02 -14.22
CA ASP A 17 13.28 -8.42 -13.80
C ASP A 17 14.30 -7.28 -13.79
N VAL A 18 13.91 -6.07 -14.20
CA VAL A 18 14.83 -4.94 -14.23
C VAL A 18 15.12 -4.42 -12.83
N LEU A 19 16.41 -4.20 -12.56
CA LEU A 19 16.90 -3.58 -11.34
C LEU A 19 16.90 -2.05 -11.44
N ILE A 20 15.98 -1.44 -10.70
CA ILE A 20 15.81 0.01 -10.62
C ILE A 20 16.47 0.57 -9.36
N GLY A 21 16.97 1.80 -9.42
CA GLY A 21 17.64 2.48 -8.33
C GLY A 21 16.74 3.44 -7.55
N VAL A 22 17.37 4.22 -6.68
CA VAL A 22 16.70 5.16 -5.75
C VAL A 22 15.85 6.20 -6.50
N SER A 23 16.35 6.74 -7.61
CA SER A 23 15.64 7.79 -8.36
C SER A 23 14.39 7.25 -9.05
N GLU A 24 14.47 6.05 -9.64
CA GLU A 24 13.31 5.41 -10.27
C GLU A 24 12.25 5.03 -9.24
N VAL A 25 12.66 4.44 -8.11
CA VAL A 25 11.75 4.11 -7.00
C VAL A 25 11.08 5.37 -6.46
N ALA A 26 11.84 6.47 -6.28
CA ALA A 26 11.28 7.75 -5.85
C ALA A 26 10.26 8.30 -6.85
N ALA A 27 10.55 8.23 -8.15
CA ALA A 27 9.63 8.68 -9.20
C ALA A 27 8.32 7.86 -9.23
N LEU A 28 8.40 6.55 -9.01
CA LEU A 28 7.23 5.66 -9.04
C LEU A 28 6.38 5.72 -7.76
N THR A 29 7.03 5.85 -6.60
CA THR A 29 6.35 5.84 -5.30
C THR A 29 5.92 7.23 -4.84
N GLY A 30 6.50 8.29 -5.42
CA GLY A 30 6.32 9.67 -4.96
C GLY A 30 7.06 9.99 -3.66
N PHE A 31 7.83 9.06 -3.09
CA PHE A 31 8.69 9.34 -1.95
C PHE A 31 9.89 10.18 -2.35
N SER A 32 10.43 10.92 -1.37
CA SER A 32 11.72 11.59 -1.58
C SER A 32 12.83 10.56 -1.77
N ALA A 33 13.82 10.87 -2.62
CA ALA A 33 15.01 10.03 -2.79
C ALA A 33 15.74 9.76 -1.46
N LEU A 34 15.65 10.70 -0.51
CA LEU A 34 16.20 10.54 0.84
C LEU A 34 15.46 9.45 1.63
N THR A 35 14.12 9.42 1.56
CA THR A 35 13.29 8.39 2.20
C THR A 35 13.61 7.00 1.65
N VAL A 36 13.73 6.90 0.33
CA VAL A 36 14.10 5.65 -0.36
C VAL A 36 15.54 5.22 0.02
N ARG A 37 16.48 6.17 0.10
CA ARG A 37 17.86 5.89 0.53
C ARG A 37 17.95 5.44 1.98
N GLN A 38 17.07 5.93 2.84
CA GLN A 38 16.94 5.50 4.23
C GLN A 38 16.23 4.14 4.39
N ARG A 39 15.85 3.47 3.29
CA ARG A 39 15.12 2.19 3.31
C ARG A 39 13.86 2.23 4.17
N LYS A 40 13.20 3.38 4.23
CA LYS A 40 11.93 3.56 4.94
C LYS A 40 10.74 3.05 4.11
N LEU A 41 10.94 1.96 3.37
CA LEU A 41 9.94 1.27 2.58
C LEU A 41 9.72 -0.08 3.24
N PRO A 42 8.75 -0.19 4.17
CA PRO A 42 8.43 -1.45 4.82
C PRO A 42 8.06 -2.50 3.78
N GLY A 43 8.64 -3.69 3.86
CA GLY A 43 8.34 -4.82 2.97
C GLY A 43 8.97 -4.73 1.58
N LEU A 44 9.83 -3.74 1.33
CA LEU A 44 10.56 -3.60 0.07
C LEU A 44 12.07 -3.63 0.32
N GLU A 45 12.63 -4.84 0.35
CA GLU A 45 14.06 -5.06 0.54
C GLU A 45 14.85 -4.79 -0.76
N PRO A 46 15.94 -4.00 -0.70
CA PRO A 46 16.85 -3.87 -1.83
C PRO A 46 17.65 -5.15 -2.04
N VAL A 47 18.04 -5.41 -3.28
CA VAL A 47 18.87 -6.55 -3.64
C VAL A 47 20.21 -6.48 -2.89
N PRO A 48 20.52 -7.45 -2.03
CA PRO A 48 21.76 -7.46 -1.25
C PRO A 48 22.96 -7.71 -2.16
N GLY A 49 24.14 -7.26 -1.73
CA GLY A 49 25.40 -7.46 -2.48
C GLY A 49 25.71 -6.39 -3.53
N LEU A 50 24.87 -5.36 -3.69
CA LEU A 50 25.13 -4.23 -4.57
C LEU A 50 25.58 -3.00 -3.78
N SER A 51 26.59 -2.29 -4.29
CA SER A 51 27.12 -1.05 -3.70
C SER A 51 26.12 0.11 -3.72
N ARG A 52 25.10 0.02 -4.57
CA ARG A 52 23.99 0.98 -4.67
C ARG A 52 22.68 0.25 -4.43
N LEU A 53 21.75 0.90 -3.73
CA LEU A 53 20.42 0.36 -3.48
C LEU A 53 19.69 0.14 -4.80
N ARG A 54 19.32 -1.11 -5.05
CA ARG A 54 18.58 -1.54 -6.23
C ARG A 54 17.41 -2.41 -5.81
N TRP A 55 16.29 -2.27 -6.51
CA TRP A 55 15.09 -3.07 -6.31
C TRP A 55 14.68 -3.71 -7.62
N ARG A 56 14.06 -4.88 -7.56
CA ARG A 56 13.42 -5.45 -8.75
C ARG A 56 12.12 -4.71 -9.00
N LEU A 57 11.88 -4.36 -10.27
CA LEU A 57 10.68 -3.65 -10.65
C LEU A 57 9.41 -4.47 -10.36
N GLY A 58 9.47 -5.79 -10.53
CA GLY A 58 8.38 -6.70 -10.18
C GLY A 58 8.00 -6.63 -8.70
N ASP A 59 9.00 -6.64 -7.82
CA ASP A 59 8.80 -6.54 -6.36
C ASP A 59 8.20 -5.17 -6.00
N LEU A 60 8.69 -4.09 -6.61
CA LEU A 60 8.11 -2.75 -6.41
C LEU A 60 6.66 -2.66 -6.91
N ARG A 61 6.34 -3.23 -8.08
CA ARG A 61 4.97 -3.24 -8.62
C ARG A 61 4.04 -4.09 -7.75
N ALA A 62 4.51 -5.24 -7.28
CA ALA A 62 3.77 -6.09 -6.36
C ALA A 62 3.51 -5.33 -5.05
N TRP A 63 4.53 -4.68 -4.50
CA TRP A 63 4.43 -3.85 -3.30
C TRP A 63 3.43 -2.69 -3.47
N MET A 64 3.48 -1.98 -4.59
CA MET A 64 2.52 -0.91 -4.91
C MET A 64 1.08 -1.44 -5.01
N ARG A 65 0.87 -2.66 -5.52
CA ARG A 65 -0.45 -3.30 -5.63
C ARG A 65 -0.97 -3.81 -4.29
N THR A 66 -0.11 -4.43 -3.48
CA THR A 66 -0.48 -4.98 -2.17
C THR A 66 -0.64 -3.88 -1.11
N GLY A 67 -0.07 -2.69 -1.37
CA GLY A 67 -0.06 -1.57 -0.44
C GLY A 67 0.95 -1.78 0.67
N ASN A 68 1.37 -0.67 1.29
CA ASN A 68 2.34 -0.59 2.39
C ASN A 68 1.83 -1.31 3.67
N THR A 69 1.75 -2.63 3.63
CA THR A 69 1.13 -3.51 4.64
C THR A 69 2.17 -4.00 5.65
N GLU A 70 3.05 -3.10 6.10
CA GLU A 70 3.76 -3.27 7.37
C GLU A 70 3.59 -2.02 8.25
N ASN A 71 2.36 -1.48 8.29
CA ASN A 71 1.93 -0.75 9.47
C ASN A 71 1.48 -1.82 10.50
N PRO A 72 1.98 -1.84 11.75
CA PRO A 72 1.45 -2.74 12.79
C PRO A 72 -0.07 -2.65 12.85
N PRO A 73 -0.78 -3.75 13.18
CA PRO A 73 -2.19 -3.93 12.86
C PRO A 73 -3.01 -2.79 13.48
N ARG A 74 -3.34 -1.79 12.65
CA ARG A 74 -4.51 -0.97 12.91
C ARG A 74 -5.68 -1.88 12.55
N PRO A 75 -6.63 -2.17 13.46
CA PRO A 75 -7.76 -3.02 13.14
C PRO A 75 -8.66 -2.28 12.15
N ALA A 76 -8.37 -2.42 10.87
CA ALA A 76 -9.20 -1.92 9.78
C ALA A 76 -10.20 -3.02 9.45
N MET A 77 -11.34 -2.88 10.10
CA MET A 77 -12.65 -3.42 9.77
C MET A 77 -12.74 -3.87 8.30
N ALA A 78 -13.09 -5.15 8.12
CA ALA A 78 -13.41 -5.74 6.85
C ALA A 78 -14.51 -4.92 6.14
N ILE A 79 -14.17 -4.30 5.02
CA ILE A 79 -15.17 -3.77 4.10
C ILE A 79 -15.55 -4.91 3.16
N THR A 80 -16.43 -5.78 3.64
CA THR A 80 -17.31 -6.56 2.77
C THR A 80 -18.62 -5.80 2.67
N SER A 81 -18.99 -5.39 1.46
CA SER A 81 -20.36 -5.04 1.10
C SER A 81 -20.60 -5.67 -0.28
N PRO A 82 -21.79 -6.21 -0.61
CA PRO A 82 -23.06 -5.58 -0.27
C PRO A 82 -24.24 -6.54 0.08
N LYS A 83 -25.34 -5.93 0.55
CA LYS A 83 -26.75 -6.37 0.41
C LYS A 83 -27.31 -7.30 1.50
N SER A 84 -28.10 -6.73 2.43
CA SER A 84 -29.53 -7.05 2.59
C SER A 84 -30.17 -6.28 3.75
N LYS A 85 -31.39 -5.82 3.49
CA LYS A 85 -32.33 -5.13 4.39
C LYS A 85 -32.46 -5.83 5.75
N HIS A 86 -32.29 -5.12 6.86
CA HIS A 86 -33.13 -5.36 8.03
C HIS A 86 -33.33 -4.11 8.90
N THR A 87 -34.61 -3.89 9.14
CA THR A 87 -35.31 -2.95 10.03
C THR A 87 -34.82 -3.01 11.48
N GLY A 88 -34.91 -1.88 12.19
CA GLY A 88 -35.13 -1.92 13.64
C GLY A 88 -34.47 -0.82 14.44
N ARG A 89 -35.11 0.35 14.52
CA ARG A 89 -34.91 1.31 15.61
C ARG A 89 -35.41 0.65 16.91
N PRO A 90 -34.57 0.39 17.92
CA PRO A 90 -35.04 -0.21 19.16
C PRO A 90 -35.88 0.82 19.91
N THR A 91 -37.20 0.67 19.89
CA THR A 91 -38.11 1.43 20.74
C THR A 91 -38.30 0.68 22.05
N LYS A 92 -38.17 1.43 23.15
CA LYS A 92 -38.21 1.09 24.58
C LYS A 92 -39.43 0.27 25.08
N LYS A 93 -40.32 -0.20 24.20
CA LYS A 93 -41.56 -0.90 24.57
C LYS A 93 -41.39 -2.41 24.82
N ALA A 94 -40.41 -3.07 24.20
CA ALA A 94 -40.19 -4.51 24.37
C ALA A 94 -39.55 -4.90 25.73
N GLN A 95 -39.02 -3.94 26.50
CA GLN A 95 -38.28 -4.21 27.73
C GLN A 95 -39.17 -4.23 28.99
N VAL A 96 -40.41 -3.74 28.91
CA VAL A 96 -41.30 -3.57 30.08
C VAL A 96 -42.28 -4.75 30.26
N GLU A 97 -42.54 -5.54 29.22
CA GLU A 97 -43.45 -6.70 29.29
C GLU A 97 -42.81 -7.97 29.87
N ALA A 98 -41.47 -7.97 30.05
CA ALA A 98 -40.72 -9.07 30.69
C ALA A 98 -40.58 -8.91 32.22
N ARG A 99 -41.21 -7.89 32.81
CA ARG A 99 -41.32 -7.70 34.26
C ARG A 99 -42.80 -7.65 34.62
N GLN A 100 -43.42 -8.82 34.71
CA GLN A 100 -44.43 -9.04 35.73
C GLN A 100 -43.85 -8.70 37.11
#